data_AF-A0A7W0PC54-F1
#
_entry.id   AF-A0A7W0PC54-F1
#
_cell.length_a   1.000
_cell.length_b   1.000
_cell.length_c   1.000
_cell.angle_alpha   90.00
_cell.angle_beta   90.00
_cell.angle_gamma   90.00
#
_symmetry.space_group_name_H-M   'P 1'
#
loop_
_entity.id
_entity.type
_entity.pdbx_description
1 polymer ?
#
loop_
_entity_poly.entity_id
_entity_poly.type
_entity_poly.pdbx_seq_one_letter_code
_entity_poly.pdbx_strand_id
1 'polypeptide(L)'
;MTWQRIRESFWFVPAALCVLGGLLAEGLVIVEEEVGRLSLGPLNALVYRVGPSGSRDLLGAIAGSVLTVAATSFSITIAVLTLASSTYGPRLVRNFMADRGNQLVLGVYVATFVYSLLVLRSVRSEGELLEEKAFVPHFAVTVALLLALLSIGVLVYFIHHVSDSVQVWTLAQRTSADLLEVV
;
A
#
# COMPACT_ATOMS: atom_id res chain seq x y z
N MET A 1 29.97 2.55 -1.14
CA MET A 1 29.42 1.96 0.11
C MET A 1 28.14 2.63 0.62
N THR A 2 27.79 3.87 0.25
CA THR A 2 26.58 4.57 0.72
C THR A 2 25.29 4.17 -0.03
N TRP A 3 25.36 3.88 -1.33
CA TRP A 3 24.20 3.53 -2.16
C TRP A 3 23.52 2.19 -1.77
N GLN A 4 24.30 1.19 -1.35
CA GLN A 4 23.77 -0.08 -0.86
C GLN A 4 23.04 0.09 0.48
N ARG A 5 23.58 0.89 1.41
CA ARG A 5 22.91 1.16 2.70
C ARG A 5 21.57 1.90 2.56
N ILE A 6 21.44 2.77 1.55
CA ILE A 6 20.18 3.47 1.28
C ILE A 6 19.15 2.52 0.65
N ARG A 7 19.57 1.66 -0.28
CA ARG A 7 18.70 0.62 -0.88
C ARG A 7 18.36 -0.54 0.07
N GLU A 8 19.18 -0.78 1.09
CA GLU A 8 18.93 -1.76 2.16
C GLU A 8 18.08 -1.19 3.30
N SER A 9 17.79 0.12 3.28
CA SER A 9 16.93 0.74 4.28
C SER A 9 15.48 0.34 4.06
N PHE A 10 14.88 -0.30 5.07
CA PHE A 10 13.47 -0.72 5.11
C PHE A 10 12.48 0.36 4.66
N TRP A 11 12.83 1.63 4.85
CA TRP A 11 11.96 2.77 4.61
C TRP A 11 12.07 3.37 3.22
N PHE A 12 13.11 3.03 2.45
CA PHE A 12 13.37 3.69 1.17
C PHE A 12 12.31 3.35 0.13
N VAL A 13 12.01 2.07 -0.07
CA VAL A 13 10.99 1.63 -1.04
C VAL A 13 9.60 2.14 -0.66
N PRO A 14 9.13 2.01 0.60
CA PRO A 14 7.87 2.61 1.00
C PRO A 14 7.82 4.12 0.79
N ALA A 15 8.85 4.86 1.19
CA ALA A 15 8.88 6.32 1.03
C ALA A 15 8.85 6.72 -0.45
N ALA A 16 9.61 6.02 -1.31
CA ALA A 16 9.60 6.27 -2.74
C ALA A 16 8.20 6.02 -3.36
N LEU A 17 7.55 4.91 -2.99
CA LEU A 17 6.18 4.61 -3.44
C LEU A 17 5.17 5.64 -2.94
N CYS A 18 5.33 6.15 -1.71
CA CYS A 18 4.49 7.23 -1.18
C CYS A 18 4.64 8.52 -1.99
N VAL A 19 5.88 8.90 -2.30
CA VAL A 19 6.15 10.08 -3.14
C VAL A 19 5.56 9.90 -4.53
N LEU A 20 5.73 8.72 -5.15
CA LEU A 20 5.14 8.41 -6.45
C LEU A 20 3.61 8.44 -6.41
N GLY A 21 2.99 7.89 -5.37
CA GLY A 21 1.54 7.96 -5.15
C GLY A 21 1.06 9.40 -4.98
N GLY A 22 1.80 10.22 -4.23
CA GLY A 22 1.46 11.64 -4.07
C GLY A 22 1.58 12.43 -5.38
N LEU A 23 2.66 12.24 -6.13
CA LEU A 23 2.84 12.86 -7.45
C LEU A 23 1.77 12.41 -8.44
N LEU A 24 1.36 11.13 -8.39
CA LEU A 24 0.27 10.62 -9.20
C LEU A 24 -1.05 11.30 -8.81
N ALA A 25 -1.36 11.42 -7.52
CA ALA A 25 -2.57 12.09 -7.06
C ALA A 25 -2.63 13.55 -7.52
N GLU A 26 -1.60 14.33 -7.23
CA GLU A 26 -1.52 15.75 -7.63
C GLU A 26 -1.56 15.90 -9.16
N GLY A 27 -0.83 15.06 -9.89
CA GLY A 27 -0.81 15.09 -11.35
C GLY A 27 -2.18 14.79 -11.96
N LEU A 28 -2.92 13.82 -11.43
CA LEU A 28 -4.26 13.50 -11.93
C LEU A 28 -5.28 14.58 -11.60
N VAL A 29 -5.18 15.20 -10.42
CA VAL A 29 -6.04 16.33 -10.02
C VAL A 29 -5.81 17.53 -10.93
N ILE A 30 -4.56 17.94 -11.13
CA ILE A 30 -4.20 19.09 -11.99
C ILE A 30 -4.66 18.85 -13.43
N VAL A 31 -4.40 17.66 -13.98
CA VAL A 31 -4.80 17.32 -15.35
C VAL A 31 -6.32 17.41 -15.52
N GLU A 32 -7.11 16.90 -14.57
CA GLU A 32 -8.57 16.96 -14.67
C GLU A 32 -9.12 18.39 -14.47
N GLU A 33 -8.43 19.21 -13.67
CA GLU A 33 -8.76 20.63 -13.47
C GLU A 33 -8.45 21.48 -14.72
N GLU A 34 -7.31 21.24 -15.40
CA GLU A 34 -6.88 22.01 -16.58
C GLU A 34 -7.50 21.55 -17.90
N VAL A 35 -7.53 20.23 -18.15
CA VAL A 35 -8.00 19.64 -19.42
C VAL A 35 -9.52 19.49 -19.42
N GLY A 36 -10.15 19.58 -18.25
CA GLY A 36 -11.55 19.27 -18.07
C GLY A 36 -11.82 17.78 -18.19
N ARG A 37 -13.07 17.42 -18.50
CA ARG A 37 -13.58 16.05 -18.38
C ARG A 37 -12.84 15.06 -19.30
N LEU A 38 -11.92 14.27 -18.75
CA LEU A 38 -11.39 13.08 -19.42
C LEU A 38 -12.45 11.97 -19.44
N SER A 39 -12.90 11.55 -20.63
CA SER A 39 -13.85 10.46 -20.80
C SER A 39 -13.11 9.11 -20.88
N LEU A 40 -13.04 8.37 -19.78
CA LEU A 40 -12.53 6.99 -19.73
C LEU A 40 -13.65 5.95 -19.57
N GLY A 41 -14.68 6.05 -20.40
CA GLY A 41 -15.67 4.98 -20.58
C GLY A 41 -16.57 4.71 -19.35
N PRO A 42 -17.06 3.47 -19.17
CA PRO A 42 -18.18 3.16 -18.26
C PRO A 42 -17.87 3.28 -16.76
N LEU A 43 -16.59 3.15 -16.34
CA LEU A 43 -16.22 3.29 -14.92
C LEU A 43 -16.35 4.75 -14.44
N ASN A 44 -16.02 5.73 -15.29
CA ASN A 44 -16.25 7.14 -14.99
C ASN A 44 -17.76 7.45 -14.84
N ALA A 45 -18.63 6.76 -15.58
CA ALA A 45 -20.07 6.97 -15.48
C ALA A 45 -20.65 6.53 -14.12
N LEU A 46 -20.02 5.57 -13.44
CA LEU A 46 -20.40 5.18 -12.08
C LEU A 46 -20.01 6.25 -11.07
N VAL A 47 -18.74 6.69 -11.07
CA VAL A 47 -18.24 7.71 -10.15
C VAL A 47 -18.95 9.05 -10.36
N TYR A 48 -19.24 9.40 -11.62
CA TYR A 48 -19.98 10.62 -11.97
C TYR A 48 -21.41 10.66 -11.42
N ARG A 49 -22.03 9.49 -11.19
CA ARG A 49 -23.37 9.39 -10.57
C ARG A 49 -23.34 9.52 -9.04
N VAL A 50 -22.19 9.29 -8.41
CA VAL A 50 -22.03 9.28 -6.95
C VAL A 50 -21.88 10.70 -6.38
N GLY A 51 -21.34 11.64 -7.17
CA GLY A 51 -21.19 13.05 -6.78
C GLY A 51 -20.10 13.30 -5.72
N PRO A 52 -19.95 14.55 -5.25
CA PRO A 52 -18.87 14.94 -4.33
C PRO A 52 -18.91 14.20 -2.99
N SER A 53 -20.08 14.11 -2.36
CA SER A 53 -20.23 13.46 -1.05
C SER A 53 -19.87 11.98 -1.10
N GLY A 54 -20.44 11.22 -2.04
CA GLY A 54 -20.12 9.80 -2.14
C GLY A 54 -18.68 9.54 -2.61
N SER A 55 -18.06 10.45 -3.38
CA SER A 55 -16.64 10.35 -3.71
C SER A 55 -15.76 10.50 -2.45
N ARG A 56 -16.13 11.43 -1.54
CA ARG A 56 -15.45 11.57 -0.23
C ARG A 56 -15.64 10.33 0.63
N ASP A 57 -16.84 9.79 0.69
CA ASP A 57 -17.15 8.57 1.46
C ASP A 57 -16.34 7.38 0.94
N LEU A 58 -16.27 7.20 -0.38
CA LEU A 58 -15.47 6.15 -1.02
C LEU A 58 -13.98 6.30 -0.72
N LEU A 59 -13.42 7.49 -0.94
CA LEU A 59 -12.01 7.76 -0.67
C LEU A 59 -11.65 7.59 0.81
N GLY A 60 -12.53 8.02 1.72
CA GLY A 60 -12.40 7.83 3.16
C GLY A 60 -12.43 6.35 3.55
N ALA A 61 -13.37 5.58 3.01
CA ALA A 61 -13.45 4.14 3.23
C ALA A 61 -12.20 3.39 2.71
N ILE A 62 -11.69 3.78 1.53
CA ILE A 62 -10.45 3.22 0.98
C ILE A 62 -9.26 3.55 1.89
N ALA A 63 -9.09 4.82 2.28
CA ALA A 63 -8.00 5.24 3.15
C ALA A 63 -8.03 4.49 4.50
N GLY A 64 -9.19 4.40 5.15
CA GLY A 64 -9.35 3.70 6.43
C GLY A 64 -9.10 2.20 6.34
N SER A 65 -9.63 1.55 5.30
CA SER A 65 -9.45 0.10 5.09
C SER A 65 -8.00 -0.26 4.79
N VAL A 66 -7.32 0.48 3.90
CA VAL A 66 -5.92 0.22 3.56
C VAL A 66 -4.99 0.46 4.74
N LEU A 67 -5.25 1.48 5.57
CA LEU A 67 -4.49 1.70 6.79
C LEU A 67 -4.65 0.53 7.79
N THR A 68 -5.86 -0.02 7.90
CA THR A 68 -6.14 -1.20 8.73
C THR A 68 -5.36 -2.42 8.21
N VAL A 69 -5.40 -2.67 6.89
CA VAL A 69 -4.65 -3.76 6.27
C VAL A 69 -3.15 -3.59 6.49
N ALA A 70 -2.61 -2.37 6.35
CA ALA A 70 -1.20 -2.08 6.63
C ALA A 70 -0.81 -2.40 8.08
N ALA A 71 -1.64 -1.97 9.04
CA ALA A 71 -1.42 -2.26 10.46
C ALA A 71 -1.46 -3.76 10.74
N THR A 72 -2.40 -4.49 10.15
CA THR A 72 -2.49 -5.95 10.28
C THR A 72 -1.27 -6.64 9.68
N SER A 73 -0.82 -6.26 8.47
CA SER A 73 0.40 -6.82 7.86
C SER A 73 1.64 -6.54 8.68
N PHE A 74 1.75 -5.34 9.25
CA PHE A 74 2.86 -5.00 10.16
C PHE A 74 2.84 -5.84 11.43
N SER A 75 1.66 -6.02 12.04
CA SER A 75 1.46 -6.88 13.22
C SER A 75 1.88 -8.33 12.94
N ILE A 76 1.45 -8.90 11.80
CA ILE A 76 1.83 -10.25 11.38
C ILE A 76 3.35 -10.34 11.19
N THR A 77 3.96 -9.35 10.54
CA THR A 77 5.42 -9.29 10.35
C THR A 77 6.15 -9.35 11.69
N ILE A 78 5.74 -8.53 12.66
CA ILE A 78 6.35 -8.50 13.99
C ILE A 78 6.12 -9.82 14.74
N ALA A 79 4.94 -10.41 14.63
CA ALA A 79 4.65 -11.70 15.26
C ALA A 79 5.58 -12.80 14.73
N VAL A 80 5.72 -12.90 13.40
CA VAL A 80 6.63 -13.85 12.75
C VAL A 80 8.09 -13.58 13.14
N LEU A 81 8.50 -12.31 13.19
CA LEU A 81 9.83 -11.91 13.63
C LEU A 81 10.11 -12.33 15.08
N THR A 82 9.14 -12.15 15.96
CA THR A 82 9.25 -12.50 17.38
C THR A 82 9.37 -14.01 17.56
N LEU A 83 8.53 -14.78 16.85
CA LEU A 83 8.64 -16.24 16.81
C LEU A 83 10.01 -16.65 16.30
N ALA A 84 10.47 -16.09 15.18
CA ALA A 84 11.76 -16.42 14.60
C ALA A 84 12.94 -16.08 15.53
N SER A 85 12.90 -14.92 16.21
CA SER A 85 13.93 -14.53 17.17
C SER A 85 13.96 -15.46 18.39
N SER A 86 12.80 -15.92 18.86
CA SER A 86 12.71 -16.84 19.99
C SER A 86 13.19 -18.25 19.67
N THR A 87 13.01 -18.71 18.43
CA THR A 87 13.33 -20.07 18.01
C THR A 87 14.70 -20.20 17.33
N TYR A 88 15.21 -19.14 16.68
CA TYR A 88 16.33 -19.25 15.73
C TYR A 88 17.45 -18.18 15.88
N GLY A 89 17.32 -17.24 16.82
CA GLY A 89 18.40 -16.31 17.21
C GLY A 89 18.49 -14.98 16.42
N PRO A 90 19.30 -14.01 16.92
CA PRO A 90 19.23 -12.59 16.56
C PRO A 90 19.69 -12.21 15.14
N ARG A 91 20.38 -13.10 14.41
CA ARG A 91 20.84 -12.83 13.03
C ARG A 91 19.68 -12.75 12.02
N LEU A 92 18.53 -13.33 12.34
CA LEU A 92 17.36 -13.41 11.46
C LEU A 92 16.54 -12.11 11.43
N VAL A 93 16.59 -11.33 12.50
CA VAL A 93 15.87 -10.04 12.59
C VAL A 93 16.34 -9.08 11.50
N ARG A 94 17.62 -9.14 11.15
CA ARG A 94 18.24 -8.29 10.13
C ARG A 94 17.81 -8.63 8.71
N ASN A 95 17.61 -9.91 8.39
CA ASN A 95 17.22 -10.35 7.04
C ASN A 95 15.72 -10.11 6.77
N PHE A 96 14.86 -10.23 7.79
CA PHE A 96 13.42 -9.98 7.64
C PHE A 96 13.10 -8.50 7.39
N MET A 97 13.85 -7.59 8.03
CA MET A 97 13.75 -6.14 7.78
C MET A 97 14.29 -5.73 6.39
N ALA A 98 15.11 -6.56 5.75
CA ALA A 98 15.64 -6.32 4.41
C ALA A 98 14.79 -6.98 3.30
N ASP A 99 13.70 -7.65 3.66
CA ASP A 99 12.83 -8.34 2.71
C ASP A 99 12.10 -7.35 1.80
N ARG A 100 12.36 -7.46 0.49
CA ARG A 100 11.79 -6.57 -0.53
C ARG A 100 10.29 -6.77 -0.73
N GLY A 101 9.77 -7.99 -0.51
CA GLY A 101 8.35 -8.28 -0.55
C GLY A 101 7.61 -7.49 0.53
N ASN A 102 8.14 -7.50 1.75
CA ASN A 102 7.55 -6.76 2.87
C ASN A 102 7.58 -5.24 2.66
N GLN A 103 8.69 -4.73 2.13
CA GLN A 103 8.84 -3.32 1.78
C GLN A 103 7.88 -2.89 0.67
N LEU A 104 7.66 -3.74 -0.34
CA LEU A 104 6.72 -3.47 -1.44
C LEU A 104 5.28 -3.44 -0.92
N VAL A 105 4.89 -4.42 -0.11
CA VAL A 105 3.55 -4.50 0.49
C VAL A 105 3.25 -3.25 1.31
N LEU A 106 4.15 -2.88 2.22
CA LEU A 106 3.98 -1.67 3.03
C LEU A 106 3.94 -0.42 2.16
N GLY A 107 4.83 -0.33 1.17
CA GLY A 107 4.88 0.81 0.26
C GLY A 107 3.61 0.99 -0.55
N VAL A 108 3.00 -0.09 -1.06
CA VAL A 108 1.74 -0.02 -1.80
C VAL A 108 0.59 0.43 -0.90
N TYR A 109 0.50 -0.07 0.33
CA TYR A 109 -0.57 0.36 1.23
C TYR A 109 -0.44 1.82 1.64
N VAL A 110 0.75 2.24 2.07
CA VAL A 110 0.96 3.63 2.48
C VAL A 110 0.84 4.58 1.28
N ALA A 111 1.30 4.19 0.09
CA ALA A 111 1.11 4.98 -1.13
C ALA A 111 -0.38 5.12 -1.50
N THR A 112 -1.16 4.04 -1.43
CA THR A 112 -2.60 4.08 -1.67
C THR A 112 -3.31 4.96 -0.64
N PHE A 113 -2.93 4.87 0.64
CA PHE A 113 -3.45 5.73 1.70
C PHE A 113 -3.18 7.21 1.43
N VAL A 114 -1.93 7.58 1.14
CA VAL A 114 -1.52 8.96 0.83
C VAL A 114 -2.23 9.46 -0.42
N TYR A 115 -2.26 8.64 -1.47
CA TYR A 115 -2.99 8.93 -2.70
C TYR A 115 -4.46 9.26 -2.39
N SER A 116 -5.16 8.40 -1.66
CA SER A 116 -6.56 8.61 -1.29
C SER A 116 -6.79 9.89 -0.49
N LEU A 117 -5.90 10.24 0.44
CA LEU A 117 -6.01 11.48 1.22
C LEU A 117 -5.80 12.73 0.37
N LEU A 118 -4.83 12.71 -0.56
CA LEU A 118 -4.56 13.85 -1.43
C LEU A 118 -5.69 14.07 -2.43
N VAL A 119 -6.23 13.00 -3.00
CA VAL A 119 -7.43 13.10 -3.85
C VAL A 119 -8.62 13.57 -3.01
N LEU A 120 -8.81 13.05 -1.80
CA LEU A 120 -9.91 13.46 -0.91
C LEU A 120 -9.85 14.95 -0.59
N ARG A 121 -8.64 15.48 -0.31
CA ARG A 121 -8.40 16.91 -0.09
C ARG A 121 -8.84 17.77 -1.27
N SER A 122 -8.70 17.27 -2.50
CA SER A 122 -9.06 18.01 -3.71
C SER A 122 -10.56 17.99 -4.04
N VAL A 123 -11.36 17.12 -3.41
CA VAL A 123 -12.81 17.09 -3.62
C VAL A 123 -13.43 18.30 -2.91
N ARG A 124 -14.08 19.19 -3.67
CA ARG A 124 -14.75 20.41 -3.20
C ARG A 124 -16.26 20.34 -3.46
N SER A 125 -17.09 20.71 -2.49
CA SER A 125 -18.54 20.83 -2.70
C SER A 125 -18.97 22.27 -2.85
N GLU A 126 -20.04 22.51 -3.62
CA GLU A 126 -20.66 23.83 -3.77
C GLU A 126 -21.01 24.41 -2.39
N GLY A 127 -20.48 25.60 -2.08
CA GLY A 127 -20.76 26.33 -0.85
C GLY A 127 -19.77 26.17 0.31
N GLU A 128 -18.69 25.38 0.18
CA GLU A 128 -17.64 25.27 1.21
C GLU A 128 -16.70 26.47 1.26
N LEU A 129 -16.46 27.12 0.11
CA LEU A 129 -15.69 28.36 -0.02
C LEU A 129 -16.50 29.34 -0.86
N LEU A 130 -16.59 30.59 -0.41
CA LEU A 130 -17.26 31.66 -1.16
C LEU A 130 -16.63 31.74 -2.56
N GLU A 131 -17.45 31.51 -3.59
CA GLU A 131 -17.11 31.59 -5.03
C GLU A 131 -16.46 30.35 -5.70
N GLU A 132 -16.23 29.23 -5.01
CA GLU A 132 -15.72 28.02 -5.68
C GLU A 132 -16.82 27.09 -6.20
N LYS A 133 -16.69 26.67 -7.48
CA LYS A 133 -17.55 25.63 -8.09
C LYS A 133 -17.24 24.27 -7.48
N ALA A 134 -18.26 23.41 -7.36
CA ALA A 134 -18.06 22.02 -6.98
C ALA A 134 -17.08 21.35 -7.95
N PHE A 135 -16.07 20.69 -7.40
CA PHE A 135 -15.05 20.00 -8.16
C PHE A 135 -14.81 18.62 -7.57
N VAL A 136 -14.86 17.62 -8.43
CA VAL A 136 -14.58 16.23 -8.08
C VAL A 136 -13.67 15.68 -9.17
N PRO A 137 -12.45 15.23 -8.84
CA PRO A 137 -11.56 14.59 -9.80
C PRO A 137 -11.97 13.12 -9.97
N HIS A 138 -12.93 12.87 -10.86
CA HIS A 138 -13.53 11.56 -11.08
C HIS A 138 -12.50 10.53 -11.54
N PHE A 139 -11.51 10.96 -12.32
CA PHE A 139 -10.45 10.07 -12.77
C PHE A 139 -9.55 9.67 -11.62
N ALA A 140 -9.16 10.62 -10.78
CA ALA A 140 -8.34 10.34 -9.61
C ALA A 140 -9.06 9.42 -8.62
N VAL A 141 -10.38 9.58 -8.44
CA VAL A 141 -11.23 8.67 -7.63
C VAL A 141 -11.27 7.27 -8.24
N THR A 142 -11.39 7.14 -9.55
CA THR A 142 -11.38 5.84 -10.24
C THR A 142 -10.05 5.11 -10.05
N VAL A 143 -8.94 5.84 -10.13
CA VAL A 143 -7.61 5.28 -9.85
C VAL A 143 -7.48 4.88 -8.38
N ALA A 144 -8.07 5.61 -7.42
CA ALA A 144 -8.12 5.16 -6.01
C ALA A 144 -8.83 3.80 -5.87
N LEU A 145 -9.95 3.59 -6.59
CA LEU A 145 -10.66 2.31 -6.59
C LEU A 145 -9.79 1.18 -7.15
N LEU A 146 -9.05 1.43 -8.23
CA LEU A 146 -8.12 0.45 -8.79
C LEU A 146 -6.97 0.13 -7.82
N LEU A 147 -6.42 1.13 -7.15
CA LEU A 147 -5.39 0.93 -6.11
C LEU A 147 -5.92 0.16 -4.90
N ALA A 148 -7.19 0.36 -4.53
CA ALA A 148 -7.85 -0.43 -3.49
C ALA A 148 -7.96 -1.91 -3.90
N LEU A 149 -8.38 -2.20 -5.13
CA LEU A 149 -8.43 -3.57 -5.66
C LEU A 149 -7.03 -4.19 -5.75
N LEU A 150 -6.03 -3.43 -6.19
CA LEU A 150 -4.63 -3.84 -6.19
C LEU A 150 -4.17 -4.18 -4.77
N SER A 151 -4.54 -3.38 -3.77
CA SER A 151 -4.19 -3.62 -2.36
C SER A 151 -4.72 -4.96 -1.84
N ILE A 152 -5.90 -5.40 -2.30
CA ILE A 152 -6.41 -6.74 -1.97
C ILE A 152 -5.50 -7.82 -2.57
N GLY A 153 -5.07 -7.68 -3.82
CA GLY A 153 -4.13 -8.60 -4.45
C GLY A 153 -2.77 -8.65 -3.73
N VAL A 154 -2.27 -7.48 -3.31
CA VAL A 154 -1.04 -7.36 -2.52
C VAL A 154 -1.18 -8.02 -1.15
N LEU A 155 -2.36 -7.99 -0.53
CA LEU A 155 -2.62 -8.70 0.71
C LEU A 155 -2.54 -10.22 0.54
N VAL A 156 -3.15 -10.75 -0.52
CA VAL A 156 -3.05 -12.19 -0.84
C VAL A 156 -1.59 -12.59 -1.08
N TYR A 157 -0.86 -11.78 -1.84
CA TYR A 157 0.58 -11.96 -2.05
C TYR A 157 1.35 -11.94 -0.72
N PHE A 158 1.08 -10.97 0.16
CA PHE A 158 1.74 -10.85 1.46
C PHE A 158 1.55 -12.10 2.32
N ILE A 159 0.32 -12.62 2.39
CA ILE A 159 0.01 -13.83 3.16
C ILE A 159 0.81 -15.02 2.62
N HIS A 160 0.85 -15.20 1.30
CA HIS A 160 1.61 -16.28 0.67
C HIS A 160 3.11 -16.13 0.93
N HIS A 161 3.66 -14.92 0.73
CA HIS A 161 5.09 -14.62 0.95
C HIS A 161 5.52 -14.91 2.38
N VAL A 162 4.73 -14.49 3.37
CA VAL A 162 5.02 -14.75 4.78
C VAL A 162 4.91 -16.25 5.09
N SER A 163 3.93 -16.95 4.53
CA SER A 163 3.73 -18.39 4.75
C SER A 163 4.88 -19.22 4.19
N ASP A 164 5.30 -18.94 2.95
CA ASP A 164 6.41 -19.62 2.29
C ASP A 164 7.73 -19.37 3.03
N SER A 165 7.94 -18.12 3.48
CA SER A 165 9.09 -17.76 4.29
C SER A 165 9.17 -18.64 5.53
N VAL A 166 8.07 -18.80 6.28
CA VAL A 166 8.02 -19.66 7.48
C VAL A 166 8.25 -21.13 7.13
N GLN A 167 7.63 -21.64 6.05
CA GLN A 167 7.73 -23.06 5.67
C GLN A 167 9.16 -23.47 5.30
N VAL A 168 9.87 -22.65 4.52
CA VAL A 168 11.27 -22.90 4.14
C VAL A 168 12.17 -23.04 5.37
N TRP A 169 11.95 -22.23 6.42
CA TRP A 169 12.72 -22.33 7.66
C TRP A 169 12.47 -23.64 8.40
N THR A 170 11.20 -24.07 8.48
CA THR A 170 10.87 -25.33 9.15
C THR A 170 11.48 -26.54 8.45
N LEU A 171 11.53 -26.53 7.12
CA LEU A 171 12.12 -27.61 6.33
C LEU A 171 13.64 -27.66 6.47
N ALA A 172 14.32 -26.52 6.35
CA ALA A 172 15.78 -26.44 6.46
C ALA A 172 16.30 -26.95 7.82
N GLN A 173 15.55 -26.70 8.90
CA GLN A 173 15.89 -27.17 10.24
C GLN A 173 15.67 -28.68 10.40
N ARG A 174 14.55 -29.23 9.89
CA ARG A 174 14.30 -30.67 9.94
C ARG A 174 15.42 -31.45 9.25
N THR A 175 15.79 -31.03 8.04
CA THR A 175 16.90 -31.68 7.32
C THR A 175 18.25 -31.53 8.03
N SER A 176 18.51 -30.39 8.69
CA SER A 176 19.74 -30.21 9.48
C SER A 176 19.77 -31.11 10.72
N ALA A 177 18.63 -31.29 11.40
CA ALA A 177 18.51 -32.19 12.54
C ALA A 177 18.68 -33.66 12.12
N ASP A 178 18.03 -34.08 11.03
CA ASP A 178 18.15 -35.46 10.50
C ASP A 178 19.60 -35.79 10.11
N LEU A 179 20.36 -34.84 9.56
CA LEU A 179 21.77 -35.05 9.21
C LEU A 179 22.69 -35.20 10.44
N LEU A 180 22.33 -34.60 11.57
CA LEU A 180 23.09 -34.73 12.82
C LEU A 180 22.75 -36.02 13.59
N GLU A 181 21.58 -36.62 13.36
CA GLU A 181 21.22 -37.92 13.94
C GLU A 181 21.87 -39.12 13.24
N VAL A 182 22.32 -38.96 11.99
CA VAL A 182 22.93 -40.03 11.18
C VAL A 182 24.46 -40.14 11.36
N VAL A 183 25.08 -39.25 12.14
CA VAL A 183 26.51 -39.25 12.47
C VAL A 183 26.73 -39.66 13.92
#